data_AF-A0A0R1UWH3-F1
#
_entry.id   AF-A0A0R1UWH3-F1
#
_cell.length_a   1.000
_cell.length_b   1.000
_cell.length_c   1.000
_cell.angle_alpha   90.00
_cell.angle_beta   90.00
_cell.angle_gamma   90.00
#
_symmetry.space_group_name_H-M   'P 1'
#
loop_
_entity.id
_entity.type
_entity.pdbx_description
1 polymer ?
#
loop_
_entity_poly.entity_id
_entity_poly.type
_entity_poly.pdbx_seq_one_letter_code
_entity_poly.pdbx_strand_id
1 'polypeptide(L)'
;MEKFKQLTQWQKMGVIAAILVILGGGTYFHLSHMVPKRVPGQAYVYHSVAKKKQLYVAFSRNTNKAVVDTDQKVVKKAMQNEANFNAAYQAQVDNGDTWQYKVEGSKLTLAETKDGNVSQWQYNGVLATKNHLYTHGFSYQISQAGQGKVNNWTKFTRLDD
;
A
#
# COMPACT_ATOMS: atom_id res chain seq x y z
N MET A 1 15.89 -27.32 -12.73
CA MET A 1 14.67 -26.49 -12.86
C MET A 1 13.61 -27.08 -11.94
N GLU A 2 13.55 -26.63 -10.68
CA GLU A 2 12.59 -27.14 -9.70
C GLU A 2 11.19 -26.54 -9.96
N LYS A 3 10.24 -27.43 -10.24
CA LYS A 3 8.81 -27.11 -10.31
C LYS A 3 8.30 -26.91 -8.89
N PHE A 4 8.09 -25.67 -8.46
CA PHE A 4 7.39 -25.40 -7.20
C PHE A 4 5.95 -25.93 -7.28
N LYS A 5 5.67 -26.99 -6.51
CA LYS A 5 4.33 -27.56 -6.34
C LYS A 5 3.38 -26.49 -5.77
N GLN A 6 2.33 -26.17 -6.51
CA GLN A 6 1.23 -25.33 -6.03
C GLN A 6 0.52 -26.06 -4.88
N LEU A 7 0.62 -25.51 -3.67
CA LEU A 7 -0.06 -26.05 -2.48
C LEU A 7 -1.59 -25.93 -2.62
N THR A 8 -2.28 -26.96 -2.14
CA THR A 8 -3.75 -27.03 -2.18
C THR A 8 -4.39 -26.02 -1.23
N GLN A 9 -5.64 -25.63 -1.48
CA GLN A 9 -6.37 -24.62 -0.69
C GLN A 9 -6.40 -24.93 0.82
N TRP A 10 -6.45 -26.20 1.17
CA TRP A 10 -6.42 -26.68 2.56
C TRP A 10 -5.06 -26.46 3.24
N GLN A 11 -3.96 -26.57 2.50
CA GLN A 11 -2.61 -26.27 3.01
C GLN A 11 -2.38 -24.76 3.17
N LYS A 12 -3.02 -23.92 2.34
CA LYS A 12 -3.00 -22.45 2.50
C LYS A 12 -3.74 -22.01 3.76
N MET A 13 -4.89 -22.63 4.06
CA MET A 13 -5.67 -22.38 5.27
C MET A 13 -4.90 -22.73 6.55
N GLY A 14 -4.14 -23.85 6.55
CA GLY A 14 -3.30 -24.24 7.69
C GLY A 14 -2.15 -23.28 7.98
N VAL A 15 -1.50 -22.72 6.95
CA VAL A 15 -0.43 -21.72 7.10
C VAL A 15 -0.98 -20.37 7.59
N ILE A 16 -2.16 -19.98 7.13
CA ILE A 16 -2.85 -18.74 7.58
C ILE A 16 -3.31 -18.88 9.04
N ALA A 17 -3.83 -20.03 9.44
CA ALA A 17 -4.19 -20.30 10.84
C ALA A 17 -2.97 -20.29 11.77
N ALA A 18 -1.82 -20.82 11.33
CA ALA A 18 -0.58 -20.79 12.11
C ALA A 18 -0.03 -19.35 12.32
N ILE A 19 -0.17 -18.47 11.33
CA ILE A 19 0.18 -17.04 11.46
C ILE A 19 -0.75 -16.33 12.46
N LEU A 20 -2.04 -16.70 12.50
CA LEU A 20 -3.02 -16.13 13.43
C LEU A 20 -2.78 -16.52 14.89
N VAL A 21 -2.24 -17.71 15.17
CA VAL A 21 -1.91 -18.16 16.55
C VAL A 21 -0.61 -17.52 17.07
N ILE A 22 0.37 -17.26 16.21
CA ILE A 22 1.62 -16.56 16.58
C ILE A 22 1.37 -15.06 16.89
N LEU A 23 0.28 -14.49 16.37
CA LEU A 23 -0.09 -13.08 16.52
C LEU A 23 -1.10 -12.81 17.67
N GLY A 24 -1.14 -13.67 18.68
CA GLY A 24 -1.98 -13.51 19.87
C GLY A 24 -1.61 -12.25 20.68
N GLY A 25 -2.36 -11.17 20.47
CA GLY A 25 -2.48 -10.03 21.39
C GLY A 25 -1.35 -9.00 21.37
N GLY A 26 -0.10 -9.38 21.64
CA GLY A 26 1.00 -8.42 21.84
C GLY A 26 1.64 -7.89 20.54
N THR A 27 1.77 -8.75 19.54
CA THR A 27 2.43 -8.43 18.25
C THR A 27 1.54 -7.61 17.32
N TYR A 28 0.21 -7.80 17.36
CA TYR A 28 -0.75 -6.98 16.60
C TYR A 28 -0.67 -5.50 17.00
N PHE A 29 -0.57 -5.21 18.30
CA PHE A 29 -0.44 -3.84 18.83
C PHE A 29 0.90 -3.19 18.44
N HIS A 30 2.01 -3.95 18.53
CA HIS A 30 3.32 -3.48 18.10
C HIS A 30 3.41 -3.22 16.58
N LEU A 31 2.90 -4.13 15.74
CA LEU A 31 2.92 -4.00 14.28
C LEU A 31 2.01 -2.89 13.77
N SER A 32 0.89 -2.65 14.47
CA SER A 32 -0.01 -1.52 14.24
C SER A 32 0.67 -0.18 14.52
N HIS A 33 1.42 -0.06 15.63
CA HIS A 33 2.19 1.16 15.93
C HIS A 33 3.43 1.36 15.05
N MET A 34 3.83 0.36 14.26
CA MET A 34 4.97 0.48 13.33
C MET A 34 4.58 1.10 11.99
N VAL A 35 3.28 1.20 11.65
CA VAL A 35 2.83 1.76 10.36
C VAL A 35 3.31 3.22 10.18
N PRO A 36 3.16 4.15 11.17
CA PRO A 36 3.68 5.51 11.04
C PRO A 36 5.20 5.59 10.92
N LYS A 37 5.94 4.55 11.35
CA LYS A 37 7.41 4.48 11.25
C LYS A 37 7.90 3.82 9.96
N ARG A 38 7.06 3.03 9.29
CA ARG A 38 7.46 2.17 8.16
C ARG A 38 6.84 2.57 6.82
N VAL A 39 5.79 3.37 6.82
CA VAL A 39 5.19 3.85 5.57
C VAL A 39 5.90 5.09 5.02
N PRO A 40 6.15 6.17 5.80
CA PRO A 40 6.81 7.36 5.28
C PRO A 40 8.21 7.07 4.75
N GLY A 41 8.53 7.61 3.56
CA GLY A 41 9.85 7.47 2.94
C GLY A 41 10.15 6.06 2.44
N GLN A 42 9.13 5.26 2.11
CA GLN A 42 9.26 3.92 1.54
C GLN A 42 8.37 3.79 0.30
N ALA A 43 8.70 2.84 -0.58
CA ALA A 43 7.87 2.50 -1.72
C ALA A 43 7.35 1.06 -1.66
N TYR A 44 6.19 0.83 -2.25
CA TYR A 44 5.48 -0.43 -2.21
C TYR A 44 4.83 -0.74 -3.55
N VAL A 45 4.72 -2.03 -3.88
CA VAL A 45 3.85 -2.53 -4.94
C VAL A 45 2.54 -3.04 -4.33
N TYR A 46 1.45 -2.51 -4.86
CA TYR A 46 0.09 -2.99 -4.65
C TYR A 46 -0.32 -3.87 -5.83
N HIS A 47 -0.82 -5.06 -5.53
CA HIS A 47 -1.46 -5.92 -6.51
C HIS A 47 -2.96 -5.82 -6.31
N SER A 48 -3.72 -5.58 -7.38
CA SER A 48 -5.17 -5.62 -7.30
C SER A 48 -5.64 -6.99 -6.79
N VAL A 49 -6.80 -7.02 -6.13
CA VAL A 49 -7.37 -8.26 -5.59
C VAL A 49 -7.55 -9.33 -6.68
N ALA A 50 -7.77 -8.92 -7.93
CA ALA A 50 -7.84 -9.80 -9.11
C ALA A 50 -6.46 -10.19 -9.69
N LYS A 51 -5.35 -9.66 -9.15
CA LYS A 51 -3.95 -9.83 -9.59
C LYS A 51 -3.67 -9.50 -11.06
N LYS A 52 -4.57 -8.75 -11.70
CA LYS A 52 -4.45 -8.34 -13.11
C LYS A 52 -3.83 -6.96 -13.30
N LYS A 53 -3.78 -6.15 -12.24
CA LYS A 53 -3.21 -4.80 -12.27
C LYS A 53 -2.29 -4.62 -11.07
N GLN A 54 -1.16 -3.95 -11.31
CA GLN A 54 -0.19 -3.58 -10.30
C GLN A 54 -0.03 -2.06 -10.29
N LEU A 55 0.12 -1.51 -9.10
CA LEU A 55 0.40 -0.09 -8.87
C LEU A 55 1.60 0.01 -7.94
N TYR A 56 2.50 0.91 -8.27
CA TYR A 56 3.65 1.24 -7.46
C TYR A 56 3.38 2.56 -6.75
N VAL A 57 3.69 2.62 -5.47
CA VAL A 57 3.41 3.78 -4.62
C VAL A 57 4.67 4.13 -3.85
N ALA A 58 5.16 5.36 -3.99
CA ALA A 58 6.21 5.96 -3.16
C ALA A 58 5.58 6.96 -2.19
N PHE A 59 5.89 6.84 -0.91
CA PHE A 59 5.42 7.77 0.12
C PHE A 59 6.53 8.76 0.49
N SER A 60 6.24 10.05 0.48
CA SER A 60 7.16 11.08 0.97
C SER A 60 7.51 10.81 2.44
N ARG A 61 8.74 11.07 2.86
CA ARG A 61 9.15 10.95 4.27
C ARG A 61 8.61 12.09 5.13
N ASN A 62 8.58 13.30 4.58
CA ASN A 62 8.44 14.54 5.34
C ASN A 62 7.12 15.27 5.05
N THR A 63 6.36 14.83 4.05
CA THR A 63 5.10 15.46 3.63
C THR A 63 4.01 14.41 3.43
N ASN A 64 2.78 14.86 3.24
CA ASN A 64 1.64 14.00 2.92
C ASN A 64 1.58 13.59 1.44
N LYS A 65 2.63 13.84 0.64
CA LYS A 65 2.65 13.55 -0.79
C LYS A 65 2.95 12.09 -1.05
N ALA A 66 2.33 11.52 -2.08
CA ALA A 66 2.67 10.21 -2.62
C ALA A 66 2.90 10.31 -4.13
N VAL A 67 3.73 9.45 -4.68
CA VAL A 67 3.87 9.24 -6.13
C VAL A 67 3.30 7.87 -6.45
N VAL A 68 2.37 7.80 -7.39
CA VAL A 68 1.69 6.56 -7.78
C VAL A 68 1.83 6.39 -9.28
N ASP A 69 2.39 5.26 -9.70
CA ASP A 69 2.59 4.96 -11.12
C ASP A 69 2.40 3.47 -11.40
N THR A 70 2.11 3.15 -12.65
CA THR A 70 2.11 1.78 -13.18
C THR A 70 3.50 1.31 -13.62
N ASP A 71 4.44 2.23 -13.85
CA ASP A 71 5.85 1.95 -14.11
C ASP A 71 6.67 1.98 -12.81
N GLN A 72 7.23 0.82 -12.45
CA GLN A 72 8.11 0.66 -11.31
C GLN A 72 9.31 1.61 -11.34
N LYS A 73 9.83 1.94 -12.53
CA LYS A 73 11.02 2.76 -12.69
C LYS A 73 10.79 4.19 -12.22
N VAL A 74 9.60 4.75 -12.44
CA VAL A 74 9.22 6.09 -11.97
C VAL A 74 9.28 6.14 -10.45
N VAL A 75 8.66 5.16 -9.80
CA VAL A 75 8.61 5.06 -8.33
C VAL A 75 9.99 4.77 -7.74
N LYS A 76 10.78 3.86 -8.33
CA LYS A 76 12.16 3.62 -7.89
C LYS A 76 13.03 4.86 -8.00
N LYS A 77 12.94 5.60 -9.12
CA LYS A 77 13.69 6.86 -9.29
C LYS A 77 13.27 7.90 -8.24
N ALA A 78 11.96 8.04 -7.99
CA ALA A 78 11.43 8.94 -6.97
C ALA A 78 11.98 8.62 -5.57
N MET A 79 12.25 7.35 -5.26
CA MET A 79 12.80 6.95 -3.95
C MET A 79 14.29 7.24 -3.75
N GLN A 80 15.06 7.52 -4.82
CA GLN A 80 16.50 7.72 -4.71
C GLN A 80 16.86 8.97 -3.90
N ASN A 81 16.09 10.05 -4.02
CA ASN A 81 16.27 11.29 -3.28
C ASN A 81 15.03 12.20 -3.37
N GLU A 82 14.98 13.22 -2.52
CA GLU A 82 13.85 14.15 -2.44
C GLU A 82 13.65 14.98 -3.72
N ALA A 83 14.70 15.33 -4.45
CA ALA A 83 14.58 16.07 -5.70
C ALA A 83 13.87 15.23 -6.78
N ASN A 84 14.25 13.95 -6.91
CA ASN A 84 13.59 13.01 -7.80
C ASN A 84 12.13 12.76 -7.39
N PHE A 85 11.86 12.64 -6.09
CA PHE A 85 10.48 12.52 -5.58
C PHE A 85 9.63 13.73 -5.99
N ASN A 86 10.13 14.94 -5.71
CA ASN A 86 9.42 16.17 -6.00
C ASN A 86 9.20 16.36 -7.51
N ALA A 87 10.18 15.99 -8.35
CA ALA A 87 10.04 16.02 -9.80
C ALA A 87 8.95 15.04 -10.30
N ALA A 88 8.94 13.81 -9.78
CA ALA A 88 7.90 12.84 -10.15
C ALA A 88 6.50 13.28 -9.69
N TYR A 89 6.41 13.83 -8.47
CA TYR A 89 5.15 14.39 -7.96
C TYR A 89 4.67 15.58 -8.80
N GLN A 90 5.58 16.50 -9.16
CA GLN A 90 5.23 17.65 -9.99
C GLN A 90 4.76 17.21 -11.38
N ALA A 91 5.37 16.18 -11.97
CA ALA A 91 4.88 15.61 -13.22
C ALA A 91 3.45 15.06 -13.11
N GLN A 92 3.04 14.51 -11.97
CA GLN A 92 1.64 14.13 -11.75
C GLN A 92 0.74 15.37 -11.68
N VAL A 93 1.16 16.40 -10.93
CA VAL A 93 0.43 17.68 -10.80
C VAL A 93 0.20 18.31 -12.17
N ASP A 94 1.22 18.35 -13.03
CA ASP A 94 1.15 18.93 -14.37
C ASP A 94 0.19 18.14 -15.28
N ASN A 95 -0.05 16.86 -14.97
CA ASN A 95 -1.05 16.01 -15.62
C ASN A 95 -2.44 16.10 -14.96
N GLY A 96 -2.66 17.03 -14.03
CA GLY A 96 -3.92 17.23 -13.33
C GLY A 96 -4.25 16.18 -12.28
N ASP A 97 -3.25 15.43 -11.81
CA ASP A 97 -3.39 14.35 -10.83
C ASP A 97 -2.50 14.57 -9.60
N THR A 98 -3.06 14.45 -8.39
CA THR A 98 -2.29 14.60 -7.15
C THR A 98 -2.60 13.51 -6.16
N TRP A 99 -1.56 12.90 -5.62
CA TRP A 99 -1.68 11.80 -4.67
C TRP A 99 -1.22 12.23 -3.28
N GLN A 100 -2.09 12.00 -2.30
CA GLN A 100 -1.80 12.28 -0.91
C GLN A 100 -1.98 11.02 -0.06
N TYR A 101 -1.24 10.94 1.03
CA TYR A 101 -1.38 9.86 1.98
C TYR A 101 -1.40 10.39 3.42
N LYS A 102 -2.05 9.63 4.29
CA LYS A 102 -2.05 9.86 5.74
C LYS A 102 -1.89 8.53 6.45
N VAL A 103 -1.06 8.53 7.48
CA VAL A 103 -0.90 7.37 8.37
C VAL A 103 -1.21 7.79 9.79
N GLU A 104 -2.13 7.08 10.44
CA GLU A 104 -2.56 7.36 11.79
C GLU A 104 -2.85 6.05 12.52
N GLY A 105 -2.02 5.71 13.52
CA GLY A 105 -2.07 4.40 14.17
C GLY A 105 -1.94 3.27 13.14
N SER A 106 -2.92 2.36 13.09
CA SER A 106 -3.00 1.26 12.11
C SER A 106 -3.80 1.60 10.86
N LYS A 107 -4.01 2.89 10.55
CA LYS A 107 -4.74 3.32 9.35
C LYS A 107 -3.76 3.91 8.34
N LEU A 108 -3.93 3.51 7.08
CA LEU A 108 -3.31 4.15 5.92
C LEU A 108 -4.44 4.65 5.04
N THR A 109 -4.44 5.95 4.77
CA THR A 109 -5.32 6.58 3.78
C THR A 109 -4.48 6.99 2.60
N LEU A 110 -4.94 6.65 1.39
CA LEU A 110 -4.41 7.14 0.13
C LEU A 110 -5.54 7.89 -0.58
N ALA A 111 -5.27 9.08 -1.09
CA ALA A 111 -6.23 9.90 -1.81
C ALA A 111 -5.62 10.38 -3.12
N GLU A 112 -6.43 10.35 -4.17
CA GLU A 112 -6.15 10.88 -5.50
C GLU A 112 -7.08 12.07 -5.71
N THR A 113 -6.54 13.23 -6.08
CA THR A 113 -7.33 14.35 -6.59
C THR A 113 -7.00 14.54 -8.05
N LYS A 114 -7.98 14.27 -8.90
CA LYS A 114 -7.86 14.37 -10.36
C LYS A 114 -9.01 15.19 -10.93
N ASP A 115 -8.69 16.19 -11.74
CA ASP A 115 -9.68 17.10 -12.33
C ASP A 115 -10.67 17.69 -11.29
N GLY A 116 -10.17 18.04 -10.10
CA GLY A 116 -10.96 18.56 -8.97
C GLY A 116 -11.81 17.51 -8.24
N ASN A 117 -11.78 16.25 -8.66
CA ASN A 117 -12.50 15.14 -8.05
C ASN A 117 -11.60 14.35 -7.12
N VAL A 118 -12.09 13.99 -5.93
CA VAL A 118 -11.33 13.23 -4.95
C VAL A 118 -11.80 11.77 -4.89
N SER A 119 -10.84 10.86 -5.04
CA SER A 119 -11.00 9.44 -4.75
C SER A 119 -10.12 9.05 -3.56
N GLN A 120 -10.62 8.22 -2.66
CA GLN A 120 -9.92 7.85 -1.42
C GLN A 120 -10.05 6.36 -1.13
N TRP A 121 -8.96 5.77 -0.64
CA TRP A 121 -8.86 4.42 -0.11
C TRP A 121 -8.35 4.47 1.32
N GLN A 122 -9.12 3.94 2.27
CA GLN A 122 -8.73 3.82 3.67
C GLN A 122 -8.54 2.36 4.03
N TYR A 123 -7.28 1.98 4.23
CA TYR A 123 -6.86 0.68 4.71
C TYR A 123 -6.89 0.69 6.23
N ASN A 124 -7.69 -0.19 6.83
CA ASN A 124 -7.87 -0.29 8.27
C ASN A 124 -7.13 -1.52 8.81
N GLY A 125 -6.66 -1.45 10.06
CA GLY A 125 -5.94 -2.57 10.69
C GLY A 125 -4.67 -2.95 9.93
N VAL A 126 -3.94 -1.94 9.44
CA VAL A 126 -2.68 -2.12 8.73
C VAL A 126 -1.63 -2.63 9.72
N LEU A 127 -0.95 -3.71 9.35
CA LEU A 127 0.18 -4.28 10.07
C LEU A 127 1.43 -4.09 9.21
N ALA A 128 2.44 -3.40 9.76
CA ALA A 128 3.68 -3.15 9.04
C ALA A 128 4.82 -4.07 9.52
N THR A 129 5.31 -4.92 8.63
CA THR A 129 6.57 -5.68 8.78
C THR A 129 7.74 -4.95 8.10
N LYS A 130 8.97 -5.49 8.14
CA LYS A 130 10.15 -4.85 7.51
C LYS A 130 9.96 -4.59 5.99
N ASN A 131 9.31 -5.53 5.30
CA ASN A 131 9.21 -5.55 3.84
C ASN A 131 7.75 -5.56 3.34
N HIS A 132 6.76 -5.53 4.24
CA HIS A 132 5.37 -5.69 3.82
C HIS A 132 4.41 -4.91 4.70
N LEU A 133 3.33 -4.40 4.10
CA LEU A 133 2.13 -3.97 4.80
C LEU A 133 1.02 -4.98 4.53
N TYR A 134 0.32 -5.38 5.58
CA TYR A 134 -0.85 -6.23 5.49
C TYR A 134 -2.07 -5.48 5.97
N THR A 135 -3.21 -5.68 5.32
CA THR A 135 -4.47 -5.12 5.77
C THR A 135 -5.60 -6.10 5.48
N HIS A 136 -6.53 -6.20 6.44
CA HIS A 136 -7.69 -7.10 6.36
C HIS A 136 -8.76 -6.62 5.37
N GLY A 137 -8.65 -5.39 4.90
CA GLY A 137 -9.61 -4.80 3.99
C GLY A 137 -9.49 -3.28 3.95
N PHE A 138 -10.19 -2.69 3.00
CA PHE A 138 -10.22 -1.24 2.85
C PHE A 138 -11.60 -0.76 2.46
N SER A 139 -11.94 0.45 2.91
CA SER A 139 -13.06 1.20 2.35
C SER A 139 -12.57 2.11 1.25
N TYR A 140 -13.39 2.33 0.24
CA TYR A 140 -13.10 3.28 -0.82
C TYR A 140 -14.29 4.21 -1.05
N GLN A 141 -13.98 5.41 -1.53
CA GLN A 141 -14.92 6.35 -2.11
C GLN A 141 -14.24 6.88 -3.37
N ILE A 142 -14.74 6.51 -4.53
CA ILE A 142 -14.16 6.87 -5.82
C ILE A 142 -15.12 7.83 -6.50
N SER A 143 -14.62 8.98 -6.94
CA SER A 143 -15.46 9.93 -7.67
C SER A 143 -16.05 9.23 -8.90
N GLN A 144 -17.35 9.46 -9.17
CA GLN A 144 -18.12 8.85 -10.25
C GLN A 144 -18.34 7.33 -10.20
N ALA A 145 -17.64 6.58 -9.34
CA ALA A 145 -17.80 5.12 -9.20
C ALA A 145 -18.43 4.69 -7.85
N GLY A 146 -18.66 5.63 -6.93
CA GLY A 146 -19.35 5.39 -5.67
C GLY A 146 -18.43 4.92 -4.54
N GLN A 147 -19.03 4.37 -3.49
CA GLN A 147 -18.35 3.99 -2.25
C GLN A 147 -18.58 2.53 -1.90
N GLY A 148 -17.63 1.91 -1.20
CA GLY A 148 -17.74 0.52 -0.81
C GLY A 148 -16.69 0.05 0.17
N LYS A 149 -16.77 -1.23 0.53
CA LYS A 149 -15.81 -1.92 1.41
C LYS A 149 -15.36 -3.21 0.74
N VAL A 150 -14.06 -3.44 0.79
CA VAL A 150 -13.42 -4.68 0.36
C VAL A 150 -12.90 -5.38 1.60
N ASN A 151 -13.43 -6.56 1.92
CA ASN A 151 -13.05 -7.35 3.11
C ASN A 151 -11.98 -8.39 2.79
N ASN A 152 -11.15 -8.14 1.78
CA ASN A 152 -10.11 -9.05 1.34
C ASN A 152 -8.75 -8.62 1.89
N TRP A 153 -7.99 -9.62 2.33
CA TRP A 153 -6.60 -9.44 2.69
C TRP A 153 -5.80 -8.86 1.53
N THR A 154 -5.16 -7.74 1.80
CA THR A 154 -4.34 -7.01 0.85
C THR A 154 -2.92 -6.95 1.38
N LYS A 155 -1.97 -7.20 0.48
CA LYS A 155 -0.53 -7.19 0.77
C LYS A 155 0.14 -6.14 -0.11
N PHE A 156 0.83 -5.22 0.54
CA PHE A 156 1.78 -4.33 -0.08
C PHE A 156 3.17 -4.91 0.13
N THR A 157 3.92 -5.08 -0.94
CA THR A 157 5.32 -5.55 -0.85
C THR A 157 6.22 -4.36 -1.07
N ARG A 158 7.18 -4.17 -0.17
CA ARG A 158 8.13 -3.07 -0.30
C ARG A 158 8.93 -3.25 -1.58
N LEU A 159 9.09 -2.16 -2.32
CA LEU A 159 10.06 -2.09 -3.39
C LEU A 159 11.43 -1.94 -2.74
N ASP A 160 12.20 -3.03 -2.73
CA ASP A 160 13.60 -2.94 -2.36
C ASP A 160 14.38 -2.23 -3.49
N ASP A 161 15.41 -1.47 -3.10
CA ASP A 161 16.30 -0.73 -4.01
C ASP A 161 16.93 -1.66 -5.05
#